data_AF-A0A934WRX0-F1
#
_entry.id   AF-A0A934WRX0-F1
#
_cell.length_a   1.000
_cell.length_b   1.000
_cell.length_c   1.000
_cell.angle_alpha   90.00
_cell.angle_beta   90.00
_cell.angle_gamma   90.00
#
_symmetry.space_group_name_H-M   'P 1'
#
loop_
_entity.id
_entity.type
_entity.pdbx_description
1 polymer ?
#
loop_
_entity_poly.entity_id
_entity_poly.type
_entity_poly.pdbx_seq_one_letter_code
_entity_poly.pdbx_strand_id
1 'polypeptide(L)'
;MKENEELIVLSEEIKGTQKILTALGDEMRQHLILVMTQSGNCSGMRVNDIAEKTSLSRPAVSHKLKTLADVSDYQNGDPEWYKSGLEAALLAPTAMNQQKFKFERNGDKVKAKAGLGFYSKTDLGIVKYHFELGAGKDIFNWG
;
A
#
# COMPACT_ATOMS: atom_id res chain seq x y z
N MET A 1 26.60 -32.96 3.47
CA MET A 1 25.85 -32.37 4.61
C MET A 1 25.58 -30.89 4.39
N LYS A 2 26.57 -30.04 4.06
CA LYS A 2 26.37 -28.60 3.80
C LYS A 2 25.35 -28.27 2.68
N GLU A 3 25.41 -29.00 1.57
CA GLU A 3 24.52 -28.79 0.41
C GLU A 3 23.03 -29.04 0.75
N ASN A 4 22.76 -29.94 1.70
CA ASN A 4 21.40 -30.21 2.17
C ASN A 4 20.91 -29.15 3.17
N GLU A 5 21.82 -28.52 3.93
CA GLU A 5 21.49 -27.36 4.77
C GLU A 5 21.18 -26.13 3.92
N GLU A 6 21.94 -25.87 2.86
CA GLU A 6 21.68 -24.76 1.93
C GLU A 6 20.31 -24.89 1.25
N LEU A 7 19.94 -26.10 0.82
CA LEU A 7 18.62 -26.39 0.26
C LEU A 7 17.49 -26.15 1.27
N ILE A 8 17.70 -26.52 2.54
CA ILE A 8 16.70 -26.29 3.60
C ILE A 8 16.54 -24.78 3.85
N VAL A 9 17.65 -24.05 3.99
CA VAL A 9 17.62 -22.59 4.18
C VAL A 9 16.90 -21.90 3.02
N LEU A 10 17.25 -22.24 1.78
CA LEU A 10 16.61 -21.68 0.60
C LEU A 10 15.11 -22.00 0.56
N SER A 11 14.70 -23.20 0.94
CA SER A 11 13.29 -23.59 0.97
C SER A 11 12.48 -22.77 1.98
N GLU A 12 13.06 -22.47 3.15
CA GLU A 12 12.43 -21.62 4.16
C GLU A 12 12.40 -20.15 3.72
N GLU A 13 13.43 -19.66 3.04
CA GLU A 13 13.43 -18.31 2.44
C GLU A 13 12.36 -18.17 1.35
N ILE A 14 12.24 -19.13 0.43
CA ILE A 14 11.20 -19.15 -0.61
C ILE A 14 9.81 -19.20 0.02
N LYS A 15 9.62 -20.03 1.03
CA LYS A 15 8.36 -20.11 1.78
C LYS A 15 8.04 -18.78 2.50
N GLY A 16 9.07 -18.10 3.02
CA GLY A 16 8.96 -16.75 3.58
C GLY A 16 8.52 -15.69 2.57
N THR A 17 8.90 -15.83 1.30
CA THR A 17 8.52 -14.90 0.23
C THR A 17 7.22 -15.25 -0.48
N GLN A 18 6.58 -16.39 -0.16
CA GLN A 18 5.38 -16.89 -0.83
C GLN A 18 4.28 -15.82 -0.96
N LYS A 19 4.06 -15.01 0.09
CA LYS A 19 3.06 -13.93 0.07
C LYS A 19 3.36 -12.84 -0.96
N ILE A 20 4.63 -12.50 -1.15
CA ILE A 20 5.08 -11.52 -2.15
C ILE A 20 4.94 -12.13 -3.55
N LEU A 21 5.33 -13.38 -3.74
CA LEU A 21 5.19 -14.08 -5.01
C LEU A 21 3.73 -14.21 -5.44
N THR A 22 2.81 -14.54 -4.52
CA THR A 22 1.38 -14.58 -4.83
C THR A 22 0.80 -13.18 -5.06
N ALA A 23 1.26 -12.17 -4.30
CA ALA A 23 0.89 -10.77 -4.51
C ALA A 23 1.32 -10.25 -5.89
N LEU A 24 2.51 -10.64 -6.35
CA LEU A 24 3.04 -10.35 -7.68
C LEU A 24 2.38 -11.20 -8.75
N GLY A 25 1.93 -12.42 -8.45
CA GLY A 25 1.25 -13.31 -9.39
C GLY A 25 -0.16 -12.84 -9.80
N ASP A 26 -0.67 -11.77 -9.20
CA ASP A 26 -1.94 -11.14 -9.58
C ASP A 26 -1.76 -10.33 -10.87
N GLU A 27 -2.39 -10.78 -11.96
CA GLU A 27 -2.26 -10.20 -13.31
C GLU A 27 -2.65 -8.72 -13.35
N MET A 28 -3.71 -8.34 -12.62
CA MET A 28 -4.19 -6.97 -12.55
C MET A 28 -3.16 -6.04 -11.89
N ARG A 29 -2.50 -6.49 -10.82
CA ARG A 29 -1.41 -5.75 -10.17
C ARG A 29 -0.16 -5.67 -11.03
N GLN A 30 0.21 -6.75 -11.72
CA GLN A 30 1.33 -6.72 -12.66
C GLN A 30 1.10 -5.66 -13.74
N HIS A 31 -0.11 -5.60 -14.29
CA HIS A 31 -0.48 -4.62 -15.30
C HIS A 31 -0.43 -3.18 -14.77
N LEU A 32 -0.94 -2.92 -13.55
CA LEU A 32 -0.84 -1.61 -12.91
C LEU A 32 0.62 -1.20 -12.66
N ILE A 33 1.45 -2.10 -12.12
CA ILE A 33 2.88 -1.85 -11.89
C ILE A 33 3.58 -1.50 -13.20
N LEU A 34 3.28 -2.23 -14.27
CA LEU A 34 3.83 -1.97 -15.59
C LEU A 34 3.46 -0.57 -16.10
N VAL A 35 2.19 -0.19 -16.01
CA VAL A 35 1.68 1.11 -16.45
C VAL A 35 2.30 2.26 -15.64
N MET A 36 2.42 2.10 -14.32
CA MET A 36 3.09 3.06 -13.44
C MET A 36 4.59 3.18 -13.74
N THR A 37 5.24 2.08 -14.15
CA THR A 37 6.66 2.11 -14.53
C THR A 37 6.85 2.82 -15.87
N GLN A 38 5.95 2.59 -16.82
CA GLN A 38 5.98 3.19 -18.16
C GLN A 38 5.65 4.68 -18.19
N SER A 39 5.01 5.24 -17.15
CA SER A 39 4.78 6.69 -17.06
C SER A 39 6.05 7.53 -16.90
N GLY A 40 7.20 6.90 -16.58
CA GLY A 40 8.50 7.58 -16.57
C GLY A 40 8.68 8.64 -15.47
N ASN A 41 7.73 8.74 -14.54
CA ASN A 41 7.81 9.57 -13.34
C ASN A 41 7.29 8.82 -12.12
N CYS A 42 7.81 9.15 -10.94
CA CYS A 42 7.38 8.55 -9.67
C CYS A 42 6.35 9.42 -8.94
N SER A 43 5.64 10.32 -9.63
CA SER A 43 4.66 11.23 -9.02
C SER A 43 3.29 10.58 -8.74
N GLY A 44 3.17 9.26 -8.98
CA GLY A 44 1.89 8.57 -8.94
C GLY A 44 1.02 8.90 -10.16
N MET A 45 -0.07 8.14 -10.34
CA MET A 45 -0.98 8.27 -11.48
C MET A 45 -2.42 8.29 -11.00
N ARG A 46 -3.28 9.15 -11.57
CA ARG A 46 -4.70 9.17 -11.20
C ARG A 46 -5.39 7.95 -11.80
N VAL A 47 -6.41 7.45 -11.11
CA VAL A 47 -7.24 6.32 -11.55
C VAL A 47 -7.79 6.51 -12.97
N ASN A 48 -8.17 7.73 -13.35
CA ASN A 48 -8.65 8.00 -14.70
C ASN A 48 -7.54 7.84 -15.73
N ASP A 49 -6.36 8.39 -15.47
CA ASP A 49 -5.21 8.29 -16.37
C ASP A 49 -4.76 6.81 -16.53
N ILE A 50 -4.88 6.01 -15.47
CA ILE A 50 -4.66 4.56 -15.51
C ILE A 50 -5.74 3.88 -16.35
N ALA A 51 -7.02 4.19 -16.12
CA ALA A 51 -8.12 3.61 -16.88
C ALA A 51 -8.10 4.00 -18.37
N GLU A 52 -7.48 5.12 -18.74
CA GLU A 52 -7.24 5.51 -20.13
C GLU A 52 -6.06 4.76 -20.75
N LYS A 53 -5.02 4.46 -19.96
CA LYS A 53 -3.84 3.71 -20.40
C LYS A 53 -4.03 2.18 -20.35
N THR A 54 -5.11 1.71 -19.75
CA THR A 54 -5.42 0.29 -19.57
C THR A 54 -6.79 -0.02 -20.15
N SER A 55 -7.02 -1.23 -20.67
CA SER A 55 -8.35 -1.64 -21.17
C SER A 55 -9.32 -2.03 -20.03
N LEU A 56 -9.06 -1.57 -18.81
CA LEU A 56 -9.72 -2.03 -17.59
C LEU A 56 -10.95 -1.18 -17.26
N SER A 57 -11.97 -1.81 -16.68
CA SER A 57 -13.16 -1.10 -16.23
C SER A 57 -12.86 -0.19 -15.03
N ARG A 58 -13.56 0.94 -14.90
CA ARG A 58 -13.44 1.83 -13.74
C ARG A 58 -13.53 1.11 -12.38
N PRO A 59 -14.43 0.11 -12.16
CA PRO A 59 -14.41 -0.72 -10.95
C PRO A 59 -13.14 -1.56 -10.78
N ALA A 60 -12.62 -2.13 -11.87
CA ALA A 60 -11.39 -2.91 -11.86
C ALA A 60 -10.14 -2.06 -11.54
N VAL A 61 -10.19 -0.75 -11.81
CA VAL A 61 -9.16 0.23 -11.45
C VAL A 61 -9.48 0.96 -10.13
N SER A 62 -10.75 1.00 -9.73
CA SER A 62 -11.27 1.77 -8.61
C SER A 62 -12.60 1.18 -8.09
N HIS A 63 -12.52 0.35 -7.06
CA HIS A 63 -13.64 0.15 -6.15
C HIS A 63 -13.67 1.28 -5.12
N LYS A 64 -14.87 1.67 -4.65
CA LYS A 64 -15.15 2.78 -3.70
C LYS A 64 -13.93 3.13 -2.84
N LEU A 65 -13.32 4.28 -3.11
CA LEU A 65 -12.25 4.83 -2.28
C LEU A 65 -12.82 5.00 -0.87
N LYS A 66 -12.20 4.35 0.11
CA LYS A 66 -12.51 4.60 1.50
C LYS A 66 -12.22 6.07 1.81
N THR A 67 -13.03 6.66 2.67
CA THR A 67 -12.82 8.02 3.16
C THR A 67 -11.77 8.03 4.27
N LEU A 68 -11.28 9.21 4.66
CA LEU A 68 -10.39 9.36 5.82
C LEU A 68 -10.99 8.71 7.08
N ALA A 69 -12.31 8.87 7.30
CA ALA A 69 -13.01 8.30 8.43
C ALA A 69 -13.09 6.76 8.40
N ASP A 70 -13.01 6.15 7.23
CA ASP A 70 -13.06 4.68 7.09
C ASP A 70 -11.71 4.02 7.42
N VAL A 71 -10.61 4.78 7.34
CA VAL A 71 -9.24 4.26 7.50
C VAL A 71 -8.46 4.93 8.62
N SER A 72 -9.05 5.87 9.35
CA SER A 72 -8.34 6.59 10.41
C SER A 72 -9.26 7.12 11.51
N ASP A 73 -8.64 7.67 12.54
CA ASP A 73 -9.26 8.46 13.60
C ASP A 73 -9.30 9.97 13.30
N TYR A 74 -9.05 10.39 12.06
CA TYR A 74 -8.96 11.79 11.66
C TYR A 74 -10.18 12.62 12.07
N GLN A 75 -9.92 13.80 12.62
CA GLN A 75 -10.94 14.78 13.01
C GLN A 75 -10.63 16.16 12.40
N ASN A 76 -11.68 16.95 12.16
CA ASN A 76 -11.52 18.34 11.74
C ASN A 76 -10.74 19.12 12.82
N GLY A 77 -9.56 19.63 12.45
CA GLY A 77 -8.63 20.31 13.36
C GLY A 77 -7.33 19.54 13.61
N ASP A 78 -7.23 18.30 13.12
CA ASP A 78 -5.95 17.58 13.09
C ASP A 78 -4.91 18.28 12.20
N PRO A 79 -3.61 18.07 12.45
CA PRO A 79 -2.55 18.70 11.67
C PRO A 79 -2.63 18.36 10.17
N GLU A 80 -2.35 19.34 9.31
CA GLU A 80 -2.45 19.15 7.85
C GLU A 80 -1.52 18.03 7.37
N TRP A 81 -0.33 17.88 7.96
CA TRP A 81 0.58 16.79 7.62
C TRP A 81 -0.04 15.40 7.85
N TYR A 82 -0.89 15.26 8.87
CA TYR A 82 -1.54 13.97 9.16
C TYR A 82 -2.57 13.67 8.07
N LYS A 83 -3.38 14.69 7.71
CA LYS A 83 -4.33 14.60 6.61
C LYS A 83 -3.64 14.27 5.28
N SER A 84 -2.58 14.99 4.92
CA SER A 84 -1.83 14.74 3.68
C SER A 84 -1.22 13.34 3.64
N GLY A 85 -0.72 12.83 4.78
CA GLY A 85 -0.26 11.45 4.91
C GLY A 85 -1.38 10.43 4.68
N LEU A 86 -2.55 10.64 5.28
CA LEU A 86 -3.70 9.74 5.10
C LEU A 86 -4.25 9.76 3.68
N GLU A 87 -4.31 10.94 3.04
CA GLU A 87 -4.72 11.09 1.64
C GLU A 87 -3.74 10.34 0.70
N ALA A 88 -2.43 10.46 0.94
CA ALA A 88 -1.43 9.71 0.19
C ALA A 88 -1.55 8.19 0.42
N ALA A 89 -1.80 7.77 1.66
CA ALA A 89 -2.02 6.37 2.02
C ALA A 89 -3.23 5.75 1.31
N LEU A 90 -4.32 6.50 1.13
CA LEU A 90 -5.52 6.07 0.40
C LEU A 90 -5.27 5.89 -1.10
N LEU A 91 -4.28 6.60 -1.66
CA LEU A 91 -3.88 6.49 -3.06
C LEU A 91 -2.84 5.38 -3.31
N ALA A 92 -2.37 4.72 -2.26
CA ALA A 92 -1.35 3.67 -2.38
C ALA A 92 -1.86 2.48 -3.22
N PRO A 93 -1.02 1.90 -4.11
CA PRO A 93 -1.39 0.76 -4.94
C PRO A 93 -1.42 -0.54 -4.11
N THR A 94 -2.57 -0.89 -3.54
CA THR A 94 -2.74 -2.05 -2.63
C THR A 94 -3.34 -3.30 -3.30
N ALA A 95 -3.07 -4.47 -2.71
CA ALA A 95 -3.96 -5.63 -2.56
C ALA A 95 -5.35 -5.56 -3.13
N MET A 96 -5.58 -5.84 -4.42
CA MET A 96 -6.95 -5.93 -4.93
C MET A 96 -7.77 -4.65 -4.61
N ASN A 97 -7.06 -3.52 -4.43
CA ASN A 97 -7.60 -2.26 -3.92
C ASN A 97 -8.49 -2.40 -2.66
N GLN A 98 -8.18 -3.33 -1.75
CA GLN A 98 -9.01 -3.60 -0.56
C GLN A 98 -8.94 -2.50 0.51
N GLN A 99 -7.87 -1.68 0.50
CA GLN A 99 -7.62 -0.59 1.47
C GLN A 99 -7.90 -1.01 2.92
N LYS A 100 -7.47 -2.22 3.29
CA LYS A 100 -7.68 -2.80 4.62
C LYS A 100 -6.55 -2.39 5.55
N PHE A 101 -6.57 -1.15 5.98
CA PHE A 101 -5.69 -0.62 7.00
C PHE A 101 -6.43 0.40 7.88
N LYS A 102 -5.87 0.66 9.07
CA LYS A 102 -6.35 1.70 9.97
C LYS A 102 -5.18 2.47 10.57
N PHE A 103 -5.26 3.80 10.52
CA PHE A 103 -4.34 4.73 11.16
C PHE A 103 -4.93 5.30 12.45
N GLU A 104 -4.08 5.52 13.44
CA GLU A 104 -4.43 6.16 14.71
C GLU A 104 -3.30 7.14 15.07
N ARG A 105 -3.63 8.35 15.55
CA ARG A 105 -2.66 9.36 15.95
C ARG A 105 -2.85 9.76 17.41
N ASN A 106 -1.73 9.88 18.13
CA ASN A 106 -1.67 10.49 19.44
C ASN A 106 -0.49 11.47 19.50
N GLY A 107 -0.78 12.76 19.36
CA GLY A 107 0.26 13.79 19.26
C GLY A 107 1.11 13.62 18.00
N ASP A 108 2.41 13.48 18.19
CA ASP A 108 3.39 13.22 17.12
C ASP A 108 3.55 11.72 16.81
N LYS A 109 2.85 10.83 17.51
CA LYS A 109 2.91 9.39 17.28
C LYS A 109 1.80 8.91 16.38
N VAL A 110 2.16 8.13 15.36
CA VAL A 110 1.22 7.50 14.41
C VAL A 110 1.34 5.99 14.50
N LYS A 111 0.20 5.30 14.56
CA LYS A 111 0.10 3.85 14.46
C LYS A 111 -0.64 3.47 13.20
N ALA A 112 -0.20 2.41 12.54
CA ALA A 112 -0.88 1.84 11.38
C ALA A 112 -1.05 0.33 11.57
N LYS A 113 -2.27 -0.17 11.32
CA LYS A 113 -2.62 -1.58 11.49
C LYS A 113 -3.20 -2.14 10.19
N ALA A 114 -2.77 -3.33 9.81
CA ALA A 114 -3.38 -4.08 8.72
C ALA A 114 -4.74 -4.65 9.18
N GLY A 115 -5.75 -4.58 8.31
CA GLY A 115 -7.03 -5.26 8.48
C GLY A 115 -6.99 -6.74 8.10
N LEU A 116 -8.14 -7.40 8.14
CA LEU A 116 -8.27 -8.84 7.82
C LEU A 116 -8.45 -9.08 6.32
N GLY A 117 -7.49 -9.74 5.70
CA GLY A 117 -7.56 -10.11 4.29
C GLY A 117 -6.25 -10.65 3.75
N PHE A 118 -6.30 -11.22 2.55
CA PHE A 118 -5.09 -11.57 1.83
C PHE A 118 -4.25 -10.32 1.59
N TYR A 119 -2.93 -10.45 1.71
CA TYR A 119 -1.93 -9.41 1.41
C TYR A 119 -1.95 -8.15 2.31
N SER A 120 -2.89 -8.01 3.25
CA SER A 120 -3.04 -6.80 4.06
C SER A 120 -1.79 -6.42 4.87
N LYS A 121 -1.00 -7.41 5.31
CA LYS A 121 0.29 -7.17 6.00
C LYS A 121 1.37 -6.62 5.06
N THR A 122 1.41 -7.08 3.81
CA THR A 122 2.33 -6.55 2.79
C THR A 122 1.89 -5.16 2.35
N ASP A 123 0.60 -4.97 2.12
CA ASP A 123 0.03 -3.68 1.75
C ASP A 123 0.25 -2.62 2.83
N LEU A 124 0.28 -3.01 4.12
CA LEU A 124 0.61 -2.09 5.21
C LEU A 124 1.97 -1.41 5.01
N GLY A 125 2.97 -2.10 4.47
CA GLY A 125 4.27 -1.49 4.17
C GLY A 125 4.16 -0.42 3.08
N ILE A 126 3.47 -0.72 1.98
CA ILE A 126 3.23 0.21 0.87
C ILE A 126 2.48 1.45 1.35
N VAL A 127 1.46 1.23 2.19
CA VAL A 127 0.60 2.25 2.78
C VAL A 127 1.38 3.14 3.75
N LYS A 128 2.21 2.57 4.63
CA LYS A 128 3.09 3.35 5.53
C LYS A 128 4.09 4.19 4.74
N TYR A 129 4.64 3.66 3.65
CA TYR A 129 5.55 4.42 2.78
C TYR A 129 4.87 5.62 2.12
N HIS A 130 3.67 5.43 1.56
CA HIS A 130 2.91 6.55 0.97
C HIS A 130 2.50 7.58 2.02
N PHE A 131 2.13 7.12 3.22
CA PHE A 131 1.87 8.02 4.33
C PHE A 131 3.09 8.90 4.65
N GLU A 132 4.28 8.33 4.77
CA GLU A 132 5.52 9.10 5.01
C GLU A 132 5.81 10.13 3.92
N LEU A 133 5.58 9.77 2.65
CA LEU A 133 5.75 10.71 1.54
C LEU A 133 4.76 11.88 1.59
N GLY A 134 3.51 11.62 1.94
CA GLY A 134 2.47 12.65 2.04
C GLY A 134 2.57 13.51 3.30
N ALA A 135 2.95 12.90 4.42
CA ALA A 135 3.09 13.57 5.71
C ALA A 135 4.38 14.41 5.77
N GLY A 136 5.43 13.96 5.08
CA GLY A 136 6.78 14.46 5.25
C GLY A 136 7.59 13.56 6.19
N LYS A 137 8.89 13.44 5.91
CA LYS A 137 9.80 12.66 6.74
C LYS A 137 10.14 13.46 8.01
N ASP A 138 10.35 12.75 9.12
CA ASP A 138 10.83 13.29 10.42
C ASP A 138 9.87 14.23 11.18
N ILE A 139 8.63 14.37 10.73
CA ILE A 139 7.60 15.20 11.38
C ILE A 139 6.67 14.41 12.33
N PHE A 140 6.83 13.09 12.38
CA PHE A 140 6.09 12.20 13.27
C PHE A 140 6.93 10.95 13.61
N ASN A 141 6.50 10.21 14.62
CA ASN A 141 7.12 8.98 15.07
C ASN A 141 6.16 7.80 14.91
N TRP A 142 6.65 6.66 14.38
CA TRP A 142 5.87 5.42 14.40
C TRP A 142 5.77 4.86 15.82
N GLY A 143 4.56 4.46 16.23
CA GLY A 143 4.29 3.85 17.55
C GLY A 143 3.78 2.42 17.50
#